data_AF-A0A1S9CLP8-F1
#
_entry.id   AF-A0A1S9CLP8-F1
#
_cell.length_a   1.000
_cell.length_b   1.000
_cell.length_c   1.000
_cell.angle_alpha   90.00
_cell.angle_beta   90.00
_cell.angle_gamma   90.00
#
_symmetry.space_group_name_H-M   'P 1'
#
loop_
_entity.id
_entity.type
_entity.pdbx_description
1 polymer ?
#
loop_
_entity_poly.entity_id
_entity_poly.type
_entity_poly.pdbx_seq_one_letter_code
_entity_poly.pdbx_strand_id
1 'polypeptide(L)'
;MKKSTLHRIDLVFSIILMIISIATIISSYQLFINPFGRSADKVTPESIQLEIDQWYTSPALVPFLLAIVLAICAISLFMTAIKDGARFDFFSISKLKFVLTQRETWIFFIIVAILSLYIFVLIPTCRQYLNFFPKFQGFPFMIATFICLAAQMLIFSEKTLKKLLTCVLVAAVSAFVITYGFGVLAMIPLP
;
A
#
# COMPACT_ATOMS: atom_id res chain seq x y z
N MET A 1 -9.32 23.99 13.66
CA MET A 1 -10.56 23.42 13.05
C MET A 1 -11.67 23.39 14.08
N LYS A 2 -12.94 23.61 13.70
CA LYS A 2 -14.07 23.34 14.62
C LYS A 2 -14.09 21.83 14.92
N LYS A 3 -14.20 21.42 16.18
CA LYS A 3 -14.23 20.00 16.60
C LYS A 3 -15.24 19.17 15.79
N SER A 4 -16.40 19.76 15.49
CA SER A 4 -17.43 19.11 14.67
C SER A 4 -17.00 18.80 13.23
N THR A 5 -16.03 19.52 12.66
CA THR A 5 -15.48 19.23 11.32
C THR A 5 -14.49 18.06 11.37
N LEU A 6 -13.75 17.91 12.46
CA LEU A 6 -12.79 16.82 12.66
C LEU A 6 -13.49 15.46 12.75
N HIS A 7 -14.47 15.33 13.65
CA HIS A 7 -15.26 14.09 13.82
C HIS A 7 -15.99 13.64 12.56
N ARG A 8 -16.30 14.60 11.67
CA ARG A 8 -16.92 14.33 10.37
C ARG A 8 -15.93 13.78 9.34
N ILE A 9 -14.70 14.29 9.33
CA ILE A 9 -13.62 13.76 8.50
C ILE A 9 -13.29 12.34 8.97
N ASP A 10 -13.23 12.13 10.28
CA ASP A 10 -13.03 10.81 10.89
C ASP A 10 -14.11 9.81 10.43
N LEU A 11 -15.38 10.20 10.39
CA LEU A 11 -16.46 9.37 9.87
C LEU A 11 -16.21 8.97 8.40
N VAL A 12 -15.91 9.92 7.52
CA VAL A 12 -15.66 9.63 6.09
C VAL A 12 -14.42 8.76 5.92
N PHE A 13 -13.35 9.08 6.64
CA PHE A 13 -12.10 8.33 6.61
C PHE A 13 -12.31 6.89 7.08
N SER A 14 -13.07 6.68 8.17
CA SER A 14 -13.38 5.34 8.67
C SER A 14 -14.15 4.49 7.66
N ILE A 15 -15.11 5.07 6.92
CA ILE A 15 -15.86 4.36 5.87
C ILE A 15 -14.93 3.95 4.73
N ILE A 16 -14.08 4.87 4.26
CA ILE A 16 -13.10 4.58 3.21
C ILE A 16 -12.13 3.48 3.67
N LEU A 17 -11.60 3.60 4.90
CA LEU A 17 -10.69 2.63 5.48
C LEU A 17 -11.33 1.24 5.59
N MET A 18 -12.60 1.19 5.97
CA MET A 18 -13.37 -0.05 6.08
C MET A 18 -13.54 -0.72 4.71
N ILE A 19 -13.92 0.03 3.67
CA ILE A 19 -14.03 -0.48 2.30
C ILE A 19 -12.69 -1.03 1.82
N ILE A 20 -11.60 -0.28 2.01
CA ILE A 20 -10.25 -0.71 1.61
C ILE A 20 -9.82 -1.97 2.37
N SER A 21 -10.08 -2.05 3.68
CA SER A 21 -9.74 -3.22 4.48
C SER A 21 -10.49 -4.47 4.02
N ILE A 22 -11.80 -4.36 3.73
CA ILE A 22 -12.61 -5.48 3.25
C ILE A 22 -12.13 -5.93 1.87
N ALA A 23 -11.89 -5.00 0.95
CA ALA A 23 -11.35 -5.31 -0.37
C ALA A 23 -10.00 -6.03 -0.26
N THR A 24 -9.12 -5.57 0.63
CA THR A 24 -7.80 -6.18 0.85
C THR A 24 -7.91 -7.57 1.47
N ILE A 25 -8.84 -7.79 2.41
CA ILE A 25 -9.15 -9.11 2.97
C ILE A 25 -9.58 -10.08 1.86
N ILE A 26 -10.47 -9.64 0.97
CA ILE A 26 -10.96 -10.45 -0.16
C ILE A 26 -9.82 -10.78 -1.12
N SER A 27 -9.01 -9.79 -1.52
CA SER A 27 -7.86 -10.02 -2.41
C SER A 27 -6.80 -10.92 -1.77
N SER A 28 -6.59 -10.81 -0.46
CA SER A 28 -5.66 -11.68 0.26
C SER A 28 -6.20 -13.11 0.34
N TYR A 29 -7.50 -13.29 0.57
CA TYR A 29 -8.13 -14.62 0.52
C TYR A 29 -8.03 -15.26 -0.87
N GLN A 30 -8.22 -14.48 -1.93
CA GLN A 30 -8.00 -14.95 -3.31
C GLN A 30 -6.54 -15.37 -3.53
N LEU A 31 -5.59 -14.62 -2.97
CA LEU A 31 -4.17 -14.95 -3.03
C LEU A 31 -3.82 -16.19 -2.18
N PHE A 32 -4.54 -16.47 -1.09
CA PHE A 32 -4.40 -17.71 -0.32
C PHE A 32 -4.83 -18.94 -1.14
N ILE A 33 -5.94 -18.83 -1.87
CA ILE A 33 -6.45 -19.93 -2.70
C ILE A 33 -5.62 -20.10 -3.98
N ASN A 34 -5.10 -18.99 -4.51
CA ASN A 34 -4.40 -18.97 -5.78
C ASN A 34 -3.24 -17.95 -5.78
N PRO A 35 -2.10 -18.30 -5.15
CA PRO A 35 -0.99 -17.36 -4.92
C PRO A 35 -0.33 -16.80 -6.20
N PHE A 36 -0.65 -17.34 -7.37
CA PHE A 36 -0.08 -16.91 -8.66
C PHE A 36 -1.12 -16.69 -9.76
N GLY A 37 -2.41 -16.62 -9.44
CA GLY A 37 -3.45 -16.39 -10.46
C GLY A 37 -3.50 -17.48 -11.55
N ARG A 38 -3.24 -18.75 -11.18
CA ARG A 38 -3.35 -19.91 -12.09
C ARG A 38 -4.77 -20.00 -12.66
N SER A 39 -4.89 -20.49 -13.90
CA SER A 39 -6.19 -20.79 -14.54
C SER A 39 -7.02 -21.72 -13.65
N ALA A 40 -8.34 -21.49 -13.57
CA ALA A 40 -9.26 -22.19 -12.67
C ALA A 40 -9.16 -23.72 -12.76
N ASP A 41 -8.82 -24.24 -13.94
CA ASP A 41 -8.67 -25.66 -14.23
C ASP A 41 -7.48 -26.32 -13.50
N LYS A 42 -6.55 -25.54 -12.94
CA LYS A 42 -5.37 -26.01 -12.21
C LYS A 42 -5.49 -25.86 -10.69
N VAL A 43 -6.60 -25.34 -10.18
CA VAL A 43 -6.87 -25.20 -8.75
C VAL A 43 -7.64 -26.45 -8.31
N THR A 44 -6.92 -27.48 -7.88
CA THR A 44 -7.54 -28.69 -7.33
C THR A 44 -7.85 -28.52 -5.84
N PRO A 45 -8.87 -29.21 -5.31
CA PRO A 45 -9.17 -29.19 -3.87
C PRO A 45 -7.97 -29.58 -2.99
N GLU A 46 -7.15 -30.52 -3.46
CA GLU A 46 -5.92 -30.96 -2.80
C GLU A 46 -4.87 -29.84 -2.70
N SER A 47 -4.73 -29.03 -3.75
CA SER A 47 -3.81 -27.88 -3.75
C SER A 47 -4.26 -26.78 -2.78
N ILE A 48 -5.57 -26.55 -2.66
CA ILE A 48 -6.12 -25.61 -1.68
C ILE A 48 -5.86 -26.10 -0.26
N GLN A 49 -6.04 -27.40 -0.01
CA GLN A 49 -5.87 -27.99 1.30
C GLN A 49 -4.39 -27.92 1.76
N LEU A 50 -3.46 -28.14 0.84
CA LEU A 50 -2.02 -28.01 1.10
C LEU A 50 -1.60 -26.56 1.40
N GLU A 51 -2.18 -25.58 0.69
CA GLU A 51 -1.95 -24.14 0.97
C GLU A 51 -2.59 -23.69 2.29
N ILE A 52 -3.73 -24.27 2.69
CA ILE A 52 -4.34 -24.05 4.01
C ILE A 52 -3.49 -24.66 5.12
N ASP A 53 -2.95 -25.87 4.93
CA ASP A 53 -2.05 -26.51 5.90
C ASP A 53 -0.74 -25.71 6.06
N GLN A 54 -0.31 -25.03 4.99
CA GLN A 54 0.85 -24.16 4.94
C GLN A 54 0.50 -22.66 4.98
N TRP A 55 -0.61 -22.32 5.65
CA TRP A 55 -1.10 -20.93 5.71
C TRP A 55 -0.05 -19.93 6.21
N TYR A 56 0.86 -20.36 7.09
CA TYR A 56 1.90 -19.53 7.69
C TYR A 56 3.04 -19.15 6.73
N THR A 57 3.23 -19.90 5.65
CA THR A 57 4.19 -19.56 4.58
C THR A 57 3.56 -18.77 3.44
N SER A 58 2.24 -18.58 3.45
CA SER A 58 1.55 -17.90 2.37
C SER A 58 1.93 -16.41 2.31
N PRO A 59 2.29 -15.88 1.12
CA PRO A 59 2.57 -14.45 0.95
C PRO A 59 1.32 -13.58 1.21
N ALA A 60 0.13 -14.17 1.25
CA ALA A 60 -1.13 -13.50 1.53
C ALA A 60 -1.38 -13.23 3.02
N LEU A 61 -0.65 -13.89 3.92
CA LEU A 61 -0.90 -13.81 5.37
C LEU A 61 -0.67 -12.40 5.93
N VAL A 62 0.45 -11.77 5.58
CA VAL A 62 0.82 -10.45 6.09
C VAL A 62 -0.18 -9.37 5.64
N PRO A 63 -0.52 -9.27 4.33
CA PRO A 63 -1.58 -8.37 3.88
C PRO A 63 -2.93 -8.62 4.57
N PHE A 64 -3.28 -9.89 4.79
CA PHE A 64 -4.53 -10.27 5.46
C PHE A 64 -4.58 -9.80 6.92
N LEU A 65 -3.51 -10.06 7.70
CA LEU A 65 -3.41 -9.62 9.08
C LEU A 65 -3.42 -8.09 9.20
N LEU A 66 -2.68 -7.40 8.33
CA LEU A 66 -2.67 -5.94 8.28
C LEU A 66 -4.08 -5.39 7.99
N ALA A 67 -4.80 -6.01 7.04
CA ALA A 67 -6.15 -5.61 6.70
C ALA A 67 -7.14 -5.83 7.85
N ILE A 68 -6.99 -6.91 8.65
CA ILE A 68 -7.79 -7.10 9.87
C ILE A 68 -7.52 -5.99 10.88
N VAL A 69 -6.26 -5.65 11.13
CA VAL A 69 -5.90 -4.55 12.05
C VAL A 69 -6.50 -3.23 11.55
N LEU A 70 -6.38 -2.94 10.24
CA LEU A 70 -6.99 -1.76 9.64
C LEU A 70 -8.51 -1.76 9.76
N ALA A 71 -9.17 -2.91 9.62
CA ALA A 71 -10.61 -3.03 9.82
C ALA A 71 -11.01 -2.71 11.28
N ILE A 72 -10.25 -3.21 12.26
CA ILE A 72 -10.47 -2.91 13.69
C ILE A 72 -10.29 -1.40 13.95
N CYS A 73 -9.25 -0.80 13.38
CA CYS A 73 -9.04 0.65 13.46
C CYS A 73 -10.18 1.41 12.80
N ALA A 74 -10.64 1.00 11.62
CA ALA A 74 -11.76 1.60 10.91
C ALA A 74 -13.03 1.58 11.76
N ILE A 75 -13.36 0.42 12.34
CA ILE A 75 -14.53 0.25 13.22
C ILE A 75 -14.39 1.14 14.46
N SER A 76 -13.23 1.15 15.11
CA SER A 76 -12.99 1.97 16.30
C SER A 76 -13.15 3.46 16.01
N LEU A 77 -12.64 3.91 14.86
CA LEU A 77 -12.71 5.30 14.42
C LEU A 77 -14.15 5.67 14.03
N PHE A 78 -14.88 4.76 13.38
CA PHE A 78 -16.30 4.92 13.07
C PHE A 78 -17.17 5.02 14.34
N MET A 79 -16.97 4.13 15.31
CA MET A 79 -17.69 4.15 16.59
C MET A 79 -17.42 5.43 17.36
N THR A 80 -16.17 5.90 17.38
CA THR A 80 -15.80 7.16 18.04
C THR A 80 -16.46 8.35 17.34
N ALA A 81 -16.43 8.41 16.01
CA ALA A 81 -17.07 9.47 15.24
C ALA A 81 -18.59 9.55 15.48
N ILE A 82 -19.28 8.40 15.54
CA ILE A 82 -20.70 8.34 15.87
C ILE A 82 -20.96 8.79 17.31
N LYS A 83 -20.17 8.30 18.27
CA LYS A 83 -20.30 8.66 19.69
C LYS A 83 -20.11 10.16 19.92
N ASP A 84 -19.23 10.79 19.17
CA ASP A 84 -18.95 12.24 19.22
C ASP A 84 -19.96 13.08 18.41
N GLY A 85 -21.04 12.47 17.92
CA GLY A 85 -22.18 13.17 17.31
C GLY A 85 -22.00 13.51 15.82
N ALA A 86 -21.11 12.82 15.10
CA ALA A 86 -21.05 12.94 13.65
C ALA A 86 -22.36 12.40 13.03
N ARG A 87 -23.12 13.27 12.36
CA ARG A 87 -24.34 12.89 11.63
C ARG A 87 -24.01 12.58 10.17
N PHE A 88 -24.68 11.57 9.59
CA PHE A 88 -24.63 11.16 8.17
C PHE A 88 -25.25 12.18 7.20
N ASP A 89 -25.09 13.47 7.45
CA ASP A 89 -25.68 14.55 6.65
C ASP A 89 -24.76 14.94 5.46
N PHE A 90 -24.03 13.94 4.94
CA PHE A 90 -22.86 14.08 4.04
C PHE A 90 -23.11 13.74 2.58
N PHE A 91 -24.30 13.27 2.20
CA PHE A 91 -24.63 13.04 0.79
C PHE A 91 -24.91 14.34 0.01
N SER A 92 -24.61 15.53 0.57
CA SER A 92 -24.56 16.75 -0.22
C SER A 92 -23.18 16.90 -0.86
N ILE A 93 -23.14 16.88 -2.21
CA ILE A 93 -21.94 17.00 -3.04
C ILE A 93 -21.06 18.21 -2.62
N SER A 94 -21.69 19.28 -2.13
CA SER A 94 -21.03 20.49 -1.62
C SER A 94 -20.15 20.27 -0.38
N LYS A 95 -20.53 19.38 0.54
CA LYS A 95 -19.75 19.07 1.75
C LYS A 95 -18.63 18.06 1.46
N LEU A 96 -18.84 17.14 0.52
CA LEU A 96 -17.79 16.23 0.05
C LEU A 96 -16.66 16.99 -0.64
N LYS A 97 -17.01 18.01 -1.45
CA LYS A 97 -16.05 18.93 -2.05
C LYS A 97 -15.19 19.62 -0.98
N PHE A 98 -15.77 20.05 0.13
CA PHE A 98 -15.01 20.68 1.22
C PHE A 98 -13.98 19.74 1.87
N VAL A 99 -14.30 18.45 2.02
CA VAL A 99 -13.35 17.44 2.53
C VAL A 99 -12.24 17.14 1.53
N LEU A 100 -12.57 17.07 0.23
CA LEU A 100 -11.61 16.88 -0.86
C LEU A 100 -10.67 18.07 -1.08
N THR A 101 -11.07 19.29 -0.70
CA THR A 101 -10.20 20.47 -0.79
C THR A 101 -9.22 20.58 0.38
N GLN A 102 -9.34 19.75 1.43
CA GLN A 102 -8.41 19.81 2.55
C GLN A 102 -7.00 19.34 2.17
N ARG A 103 -5.99 19.99 2.73
CA ARG A 103 -4.57 19.70 2.46
C ARG A 103 -4.20 18.25 2.78
N GLU A 104 -4.73 17.70 3.87
CA GLU A 104 -4.47 16.32 4.31
C GLU A 104 -5.01 15.31 3.28
N THR A 105 -6.23 15.54 2.79
CA THR A 105 -6.84 14.72 1.74
C THR A 105 -6.04 14.78 0.44
N TRP A 106 -5.54 15.96 0.07
CA TRP A 106 -4.65 16.13 -1.09
C TRP A 106 -3.33 15.39 -0.94
N ILE A 107 -2.70 15.44 0.24
CA ILE A 107 -1.47 14.69 0.54
C ILE A 107 -1.74 13.19 0.41
N PHE A 108 -2.85 12.68 0.95
CA PHE A 108 -3.25 11.29 0.80
C PHE A 108 -3.37 10.90 -0.68
N PHE A 109 -4.08 11.69 -1.50
CA PHE A 109 -4.20 11.40 -2.94
C PHE A 109 -2.84 11.42 -3.67
N ILE A 110 -1.95 12.35 -3.32
CA ILE A 110 -0.59 12.40 -3.88
C ILE A 110 0.19 11.14 -3.52
N ILE A 111 0.15 10.70 -2.27
CA ILE A 111 0.83 9.48 -1.83
C ILE A 111 0.27 8.25 -2.55
N VAL A 112 -1.06 8.14 -2.63
CA VAL A 112 -1.73 7.04 -3.36
C VAL A 112 -1.35 7.06 -4.83
N ALA A 113 -1.31 8.23 -5.47
CA ALA A 113 -0.92 8.36 -6.87
C ALA A 113 0.54 7.95 -7.11
N ILE A 114 1.47 8.37 -6.23
CA ILE A 114 2.88 8.00 -6.34
C ILE A 114 3.06 6.48 -6.12
N LEU A 115 2.38 5.90 -5.14
CA LEU A 115 2.42 4.45 -4.90
C LEU A 115 1.80 3.67 -6.07
N SER A 116 0.71 4.16 -6.64
CA SER A 116 0.07 3.54 -7.82
C SER A 116 1.00 3.59 -9.03
N LEU A 117 1.63 4.74 -9.29
CA LEU A 117 2.62 4.89 -10.36
C LEU A 117 3.83 3.97 -10.12
N TYR A 118 4.28 3.85 -8.88
CA TYR A 118 5.37 2.96 -8.50
C TYR A 118 5.03 1.49 -8.81
N ILE A 119 3.87 1.02 -8.36
CA ILE A 119 3.44 -0.38 -8.48
C ILE A 119 3.09 -0.75 -9.91
N PHE A 120 2.30 0.08 -10.60
CA PHE A 120 1.74 -0.27 -11.91
C PHE A 120 2.58 0.17 -13.11
N VAL A 121 3.48 1.13 -12.93
CA VAL A 121 4.30 1.66 -14.03
C VAL A 121 5.78 1.41 -13.77
N LEU A 122 6.30 1.86 -12.64
CA LEU A 122 7.75 1.90 -12.43
C LEU A 122 8.34 0.49 -12.24
N ILE A 123 7.71 -0.36 -11.43
CA ILE A 123 8.14 -1.76 -11.25
C ILE A 123 8.10 -2.53 -12.58
N PRO A 124 6.97 -2.59 -13.32
CA PRO A 124 6.91 -3.31 -14.60
C PRO A 124 7.90 -2.79 -15.63
N THR A 125 8.05 -1.46 -15.73
CA THR A 125 8.99 -0.84 -16.68
C THR A 125 10.42 -1.20 -16.33
N CYS A 126 10.82 -1.09 -15.07
CA CYS A 126 12.16 -1.50 -14.64
C CYS A 126 12.37 -3.00 -14.90
N ARG A 127 11.38 -3.85 -14.60
CA ARG A 127 11.46 -5.29 -14.88
C ARG A 127 11.67 -5.60 -16.36
N GLN A 128 10.98 -4.88 -17.25
CA GLN A 128 11.08 -5.10 -18.69
C GLN A 128 12.45 -4.66 -19.25
N TYR A 129 12.96 -3.51 -18.82
CA TYR A 129 14.17 -2.91 -19.43
C TYR A 129 15.48 -3.22 -18.68
N LEU A 130 15.43 -3.59 -17.40
CA LEU A 130 16.62 -3.71 -16.53
C LEU A 130 16.92 -5.16 -16.10
N ASN A 131 16.32 -6.17 -16.76
CA ASN A 131 16.57 -7.58 -16.45
C ASN A 131 17.92 -8.07 -17.02
N PHE A 132 19.01 -7.38 -16.70
CA PHE A 132 20.36 -7.67 -17.17
C PHE A 132 21.09 -8.74 -16.33
N PHE A 133 20.71 -8.91 -15.06
CA PHE A 133 21.39 -9.80 -14.12
C PHE A 133 20.51 -11.01 -13.74
N PRO A 134 20.65 -12.16 -14.42
CA PRO A 134 19.84 -13.34 -14.15
C PRO A 134 20.04 -13.93 -12.74
N LYS A 135 21.16 -13.61 -12.08
CA LYS A 135 21.45 -14.04 -10.69
C LYS A 135 20.87 -13.12 -9.61
N PHE A 136 20.51 -11.87 -9.93
CA PHE A 136 19.98 -10.91 -8.96
C PHE A 136 18.58 -10.45 -9.40
N GLN A 137 17.60 -11.33 -9.18
CA GLN A 137 16.20 -11.11 -9.59
C GLN A 137 15.57 -9.87 -8.93
N GLY A 138 16.09 -9.41 -7.79
CA GLY A 138 15.65 -8.17 -7.13
C GLY A 138 16.21 -6.87 -7.73
N PHE A 139 17.09 -6.92 -8.75
CA PHE A 139 17.70 -5.72 -9.33
C PHE A 139 16.68 -4.71 -9.89
N PRO A 140 15.68 -5.14 -10.69
CA PRO A 140 14.73 -4.19 -11.26
C PRO A 140 13.86 -3.53 -10.19
N PHE A 141 13.45 -4.33 -9.19
CA PHE A 141 12.72 -3.84 -8.01
C PHE A 141 13.54 -2.84 -7.20
N MET A 142 14.84 -3.09 -6.99
CA MET A 142 15.74 -2.18 -6.28
C MET A 142 15.84 -0.82 -6.99
N ILE A 143 15.99 -0.82 -8.31
CA ILE A 143 16.06 0.42 -9.10
C ILE A 143 14.73 1.16 -9.05
N ALA A 144 13.61 0.47 -9.22
CA ALA A 144 12.29 1.09 -9.10
C ALA A 144 12.11 1.72 -7.71
N THR A 145 12.48 1.00 -6.64
CA THR A 145 12.40 1.48 -5.25
C THR A 145 13.28 2.72 -5.06
N PHE A 146 14.51 2.68 -5.57
CA PHE A 146 15.44 3.80 -5.52
C PHE A 146 14.89 5.04 -6.23
N ILE A 147 14.41 4.90 -7.46
CA ILE A 147 13.85 6.01 -8.24
C ILE A 147 12.64 6.61 -7.53
N CYS A 148 11.75 5.77 -6.99
CA CYS A 148 10.56 6.22 -6.26
C CYS A 148 10.94 7.03 -5.01
N LEU A 149 11.82 6.48 -4.16
CA LEU A 149 12.28 7.15 -2.94
C LEU A 149 13.05 8.43 -3.24
N ALA A 150 13.97 8.37 -4.21
CA ALA A 150 14.75 9.53 -4.62
C ALA A 150 13.82 10.63 -5.15
N ALA A 151 12.88 10.32 -6.05
CA ALA A 151 11.94 11.29 -6.59
C ALA A 151 11.09 11.94 -5.48
N GLN A 152 10.54 11.14 -4.56
CA GLN A 152 9.77 11.68 -3.43
C GLN A 152 10.62 12.62 -2.57
N MET A 153 11.80 12.17 -2.15
CA MET A 153 12.68 12.99 -1.31
C MET A 153 13.13 14.25 -2.04
N LEU A 154 13.42 14.20 -3.34
CA LEU A 154 13.82 15.36 -4.14
C LEU A 154 12.68 16.37 -4.35
N ILE A 155 11.43 15.91 -4.45
CA ILE A 155 10.25 16.78 -4.58
C ILE A 155 9.98 17.52 -3.26
N PHE A 156 10.12 16.84 -2.11
CA PHE A 156 9.77 17.38 -0.80
C PHE A 156 10.95 18.02 -0.04
N SER A 157 12.20 17.79 -0.46
CA SER A 157 13.39 18.33 0.21
C SER A 157 13.75 19.72 -0.29
N GLU A 158 14.41 20.50 0.56
CA GLU A 158 15.00 21.78 0.18
C GLU A 158 16.09 21.57 -0.89
N LYS A 159 16.09 22.44 -1.91
CA LYS A 159 16.98 22.35 -3.09
C LYS A 159 18.41 22.82 -2.81
N THR A 160 19.00 22.35 -1.72
CA THR A 160 20.42 22.56 -1.40
C THR A 160 21.22 21.33 -1.84
N LEU A 161 22.34 21.53 -2.55
CA LEU A 161 23.15 20.46 -3.14
C LEU A 161 23.55 19.36 -2.12
N LYS A 162 23.89 19.75 -0.89
CA LYS A 162 24.16 18.81 0.20
C LYS A 162 22.95 17.93 0.55
N LYS A 163 21.76 18.54 0.69
CA LYS A 163 20.52 17.81 1.01
C LYS A 163 20.11 16.89 -0.14
N LEU A 164 20.27 17.32 -1.39
CA LEU A 164 20.00 16.49 -2.58
C LEU A 164 20.89 15.24 -2.61
N LEU A 165 22.19 15.39 -2.34
CA LEU A 165 23.11 14.26 -2.24
C LEU A 165 22.75 13.30 -1.11
N THR A 166 22.42 13.84 0.07
CA THR A 166 21.96 13.02 1.20
C THR A 166 20.69 12.24 0.84
N CYS A 167 19.71 12.87 0.17
CA CYS A 167 18.49 12.21 -0.27
C CYS A 167 18.78 11.03 -1.21
N VAL A 168 19.67 11.21 -2.19
CA VAL A 168 20.07 10.15 -3.12
C VAL A 168 20.75 9.00 -2.37
N LEU A 169 21.66 9.32 -1.44
CA LEU A 169 22.41 8.31 -0.68
C LEU A 169 21.46 7.50 0.23
N VAL A 170 20.57 8.19 0.94
CA VAL A 170 19.55 7.55 1.79
C VAL A 170 18.61 6.69 0.95
N ALA A 171 18.16 7.17 -0.21
CA ALA A 171 17.31 6.39 -1.11
C ALA A 171 18.02 5.12 -1.61
N ALA A 172 19.32 5.21 -1.97
CA ALA A 172 20.10 4.07 -2.42
C ALA A 172 20.27 3.01 -1.33
N VAL A 173 20.66 3.43 -0.11
CA VAL A 173 20.81 2.53 1.03
C VAL A 173 19.47 1.90 1.41
N SER A 174 18.40 2.69 1.43
CA SER A 174 17.05 2.20 1.77
C SER A 174 16.55 1.19 0.73
N ALA A 175 16.71 1.47 -0.56
CA ALA A 175 16.32 0.56 -1.63
C ALA A 175 17.07 -0.77 -1.56
N PHE A 176 18.37 -0.73 -1.25
CA PHE A 176 19.17 -1.94 -1.04
C PHE A 176 18.67 -2.75 0.17
N VAL A 177 18.47 -2.10 1.32
CA VAL A 177 17.98 -2.76 2.55
C VAL A 177 16.60 -3.37 2.35
N ILE A 178 15.68 -2.66 1.67
CA ILE A 178 14.34 -3.15 1.36
C ILE A 178 14.41 -4.37 0.43
N THR A 179 15.19 -4.27 -0.65
CA THR A 179 15.34 -5.37 -1.62
C THR A 179 15.97 -6.60 -0.97
N TYR A 180 17.01 -6.41 -0.16
CA TYR A 180 17.66 -7.50 0.56
C TYR A 180 16.73 -8.10 1.63
N GLY A 181 16.04 -7.26 2.41
CA GLY A 181 15.11 -7.68 3.45
C GLY A 181 13.96 -8.50 2.89
N PHE A 182 13.30 -8.03 1.83
CA PHE A 182 12.17 -8.75 1.25
C PHE A 182 12.59 -9.93 0.36
N GLY A 183 13.63 -9.75 -0.47
CA GLY A 183 14.05 -10.76 -1.44
C GLY A 183 14.91 -11.87 -0.86
N VAL A 184 15.79 -11.56 0.09
CA VAL A 184 16.77 -12.54 0.64
C VAL A 184 16.34 -13.05 2.01
N LEU A 185 15.97 -12.15 2.93
CA LEU A 185 15.60 -12.56 4.30
C LEU A 185 14.18 -13.11 4.39
N ALA A 186 13.21 -12.44 3.77
CA ALA A 186 11.81 -12.86 3.77
C ALA A 186 11.46 -13.81 2.61
N MET A 187 12.38 -14.03 1.66
CA MET A 187 12.20 -14.87 0.46
C MET A 187 10.91 -14.59 -0.32
N ILE A 188 10.41 -13.36 -0.28
CA ILE A 188 9.24 -12.96 -1.05
C ILE A 188 9.68 -12.81 -2.52
N PRO A 189 9.00 -13.47 -3.48
CA PRO A 189 9.31 -13.28 -4.89
C PRO A 189 9.06 -11.83 -5.27
N LEU A 190 10.14 -11.08 -5.49
CA LEU A 190 10.07 -9.67 -5.85
C LEU A 190 9.61 -9.52 -7.30
N PRO A 191 8.71 -8.56 -7.57
CA PRO A 191 8.18 -8.31 -8.90
C PRO A 191 9.19 -7.68 -9.86
#